data_AF-A0A6G0WFQ5-F1
#
_entry.id   AF-A0A6G0WFQ5-F1
#
_cell.length_a   1.000
_cell.length_b   1.000
_cell.length_c   1.000
_cell.angle_alpha   90.00
_cell.angle_beta   90.00
_cell.angle_gamma   90.00
#
_symmetry.space_group_name_H-M   'P 1'
#
loop_
_entity.id
_entity.type
_entity.pdbx_description
1 polymer ?
#
loop_
_entity_poly.entity_id
_entity_poly.type
_entity_poly.pdbx_seq_one_letter_code
_entity_poly.pdbx_strand_id
1 'polypeptide(L)'
;MSDLYYVPPSLRLEFSEIEMVELMEQFKEFDTSGDGAVDANELKTMMESMNVSINMEELEELIAIVDTNGSGQIEFHEFVRMMSNLRRGKSNKLGKFMQLSKQAFQIRREFQALVAKPIPGCRIEPVKQDMRRWNVYMEGPTETPYAGGSFHFDIQFGHEYPYEPPDVCLRTQIYHINFILLLDGTAAIPWLAEIWTPGTTTPPSLTLVR
;
A
#
# COMPACT_ATOMS: atom_id res chain seq x y z
N MET A 1 -7.64 -9.33 -32.47
CA MET A 1 -8.14 -8.92 -31.14
C MET A 1 -6.94 -8.32 -30.44
N SER A 2 -6.94 -7.00 -30.31
CA SER A 2 -5.86 -6.29 -29.62
C SER A 2 -5.85 -6.72 -28.16
N ASP A 3 -4.69 -7.08 -27.64
CA ASP A 3 -4.53 -7.46 -26.24
C ASP A 3 -4.63 -6.17 -25.40
N LEU A 4 -5.77 -5.97 -24.74
CA LEU A 4 -6.13 -4.75 -24.00
C LEU A 4 -5.07 -4.33 -22.98
N TYR A 5 -4.34 -5.30 -22.43
CA TYR A 5 -3.26 -5.09 -21.46
C TYR A 5 -1.90 -5.47 -22.04
N TYR A 6 -1.70 -5.23 -23.34
CA TYR A 6 -0.42 -5.48 -23.99
C TYR A 6 0.71 -4.67 -23.35
N VAL A 7 1.87 -5.31 -23.16
CA VAL A 7 3.11 -4.66 -22.71
C VAL A 7 4.24 -5.05 -23.67
N PRO A 8 5.01 -4.09 -24.20
CA PRO A 8 6.17 -4.37 -25.03
C PRO A 8 7.15 -5.31 -24.32
N PRO A 9 7.73 -6.32 -25.01
CA PRO A 9 8.65 -7.27 -24.38
C PRO A 9 9.83 -6.62 -23.66
N SER A 10 10.37 -5.53 -24.23
CA SER A 10 11.46 -4.75 -23.63
C SER A 10 11.11 -4.20 -22.26
N LEU A 11 9.85 -3.77 -22.07
CA LEU A 11 9.36 -3.19 -20.83
C LEU A 11 8.96 -4.28 -19.83
N ARG A 12 8.37 -5.37 -20.31
CA ARG A 12 7.98 -6.52 -19.51
C ARG A 12 9.19 -7.17 -18.82
N LEU A 13 10.35 -7.20 -19.48
CA LEU A 13 11.60 -7.75 -18.92
C LEU A 13 12.17 -6.92 -17.76
N GLU A 14 11.71 -5.69 -17.54
CA GLU A 14 12.16 -4.85 -16.42
C GLU A 14 11.49 -5.21 -15.09
N PHE A 15 10.46 -6.07 -15.12
CA PHE A 15 9.68 -6.46 -13.96
C PHE A 15 9.60 -7.99 -13.87
N SER A 16 9.59 -8.51 -12.64
CA SER A 16 9.27 -9.91 -12.39
C SER A 16 7.81 -10.22 -12.72
N GLU A 17 7.48 -11.50 -12.91
CA GLU A 17 6.10 -11.91 -13.18
C GLU A 17 5.13 -11.49 -12.08
N ILE A 18 5.57 -11.56 -10.82
CA ILE A 18 4.78 -11.13 -9.66
C ILE A 18 4.51 -9.63 -9.72
N GLU A 19 5.54 -8.82 -9.99
CA GLU A 19 5.38 -7.36 -10.13
C GLU A 19 4.48 -7.00 -11.31
N MET A 20 4.54 -7.73 -12.42
CA MET A 20 3.66 -7.51 -13.56
C MET A 20 2.19 -7.78 -13.22
N VAL A 21 1.93 -8.83 -12.41
CA VAL A 21 0.59 -9.12 -11.90
C VAL A 21 0.13 -7.99 -10.96
N GLU A 22 0.97 -7.54 -10.04
CA GLU A 22 0.64 -6.42 -9.14
C GLU A 22 0.33 -5.12 -9.88
N LEU A 23 1.12 -4.80 -10.92
CA LEU A 23 0.90 -3.62 -11.76
C LEU A 23 -0.42 -3.73 -12.52
N MET A 24 -0.78 -4.92 -13.00
CA MET A 24 -2.04 -5.18 -13.68
C MET A 24 -3.23 -5.06 -12.74
N GLU A 25 -3.13 -5.60 -11.52
CA GLU A 25 -4.18 -5.45 -10.50
C GLU A 25 -4.36 -3.99 -10.12
N GLN A 26 -3.28 -3.25 -9.88
CA GLN A 26 -3.35 -1.82 -9.61
C GLN A 26 -4.02 -1.07 -10.76
N PHE A 27 -3.62 -1.33 -12.00
CA PHE A 27 -4.22 -0.68 -13.17
C PHE A 27 -5.74 -0.91 -13.25
N LYS A 28 -6.20 -2.14 -12.99
CA LYS A 28 -7.63 -2.48 -12.96
C LYS A 28 -8.42 -1.81 -11.84
N GLU A 29 -7.76 -1.35 -10.78
CA GLU A 29 -8.42 -0.54 -9.76
C GLU A 29 -8.68 0.90 -10.24
N PHE A 30 -7.90 1.39 -11.21
CA PHE A 30 -8.13 2.68 -11.86
C PHE A 30 -9.11 2.56 -13.05
N ASP A 31 -8.93 1.53 -13.88
CA ASP A 31 -9.76 1.21 -15.06
C ASP A 31 -11.12 0.63 -14.61
N THR A 32 -12.01 1.51 -14.14
CA THR A 32 -13.34 1.13 -13.65
C THR A 32 -14.29 0.73 -14.77
N SER A 33 -14.04 1.23 -15.99
CA SER A 33 -14.81 0.90 -17.19
C SER A 33 -14.43 -0.47 -17.78
N GLY A 34 -13.21 -0.95 -17.50
CA GLY A 34 -12.66 -2.20 -18.00
C GLY A 34 -12.26 -2.14 -19.48
N ASP A 35 -12.00 -0.94 -20.00
CA ASP A 35 -11.68 -0.71 -21.42
C ASP A 35 -10.19 -0.82 -21.74
N GLY A 36 -9.34 -1.08 -20.74
CA GLY A 36 -7.90 -1.25 -20.88
C GLY A 36 -7.12 0.07 -20.89
N ALA A 37 -7.79 1.19 -20.68
CA ALA A 37 -7.21 2.51 -20.52
C ALA A 37 -7.73 3.17 -19.23
N VAL A 38 -7.07 4.23 -18.79
CA VAL A 38 -7.56 5.06 -17.68
C VAL A 38 -7.78 6.47 -18.21
N ASP A 39 -9.03 6.93 -18.18
CA ASP A 39 -9.38 8.28 -18.59
C ASP A 39 -9.24 9.32 -17.46
N ALA A 40 -9.39 10.60 -17.81
CA ALA A 40 -9.30 11.69 -16.83
C ALA A 40 -10.36 11.60 -15.72
N ASN A 41 -11.58 11.16 -15.99
CA ASN A 41 -12.62 11.05 -14.96
C ASN A 41 -12.34 9.89 -14.00
N GLU A 42 -11.86 8.77 -14.53
CA GLU A 42 -11.45 7.59 -13.74
C GLU A 42 -10.27 7.94 -12.82
N LEU A 43 -9.23 8.56 -13.39
CA LEU A 43 -8.10 9.02 -12.61
C LEU A 43 -8.54 10.03 -11.54
N LYS A 44 -9.38 11.02 -11.89
CA LYS A 44 -9.89 12.02 -10.93
C LYS A 44 -10.65 11.38 -9.78
N THR A 45 -11.59 10.48 -10.08
CA THR A 45 -12.39 9.76 -9.08
C THR A 45 -11.47 9.03 -8.12
N MET A 46 -10.40 8.45 -8.65
CA MET A 46 -9.41 7.77 -7.82
C MET A 46 -8.62 8.75 -6.93
N MET A 47 -8.14 9.88 -7.47
CA MET A 47 -7.45 10.92 -6.70
C MET A 47 -8.31 11.46 -5.56
N GLU A 48 -9.58 11.75 -5.83
CA GLU A 48 -10.54 12.24 -4.84
C GLU A 48 -10.81 11.21 -3.74
N SER A 49 -10.87 9.92 -4.08
CA SER A 49 -11.04 8.84 -3.10
C SER A 49 -9.86 8.71 -2.12
N MET A 50 -8.71 9.30 -2.46
CA MET A 50 -7.53 9.41 -1.60
C MET A 50 -7.40 10.79 -0.93
N ASN A 51 -8.46 11.59 -0.91
CA ASN A 51 -8.46 12.96 -0.38
C ASN A 51 -7.48 13.91 -1.12
N VAL A 52 -7.09 13.60 -2.36
CA VAL A 52 -6.25 14.46 -3.18
C VAL A 52 -7.15 15.24 -4.14
N SER A 53 -7.24 16.55 -3.97
CA SER A 53 -7.97 17.42 -4.88
C SER A 53 -7.09 17.83 -6.06
N ILE A 54 -7.55 17.55 -7.28
CA ILE A 54 -6.96 18.03 -8.54
C ILE A 54 -8.05 18.62 -9.42
N ASN A 55 -7.71 19.64 -10.21
CA ASN A 55 -8.61 20.19 -11.22
C ASN A 55 -8.43 19.43 -12.56
N MET A 56 -9.38 19.59 -13.50
CA MET A 56 -9.33 18.87 -14.78
C MET A 56 -8.14 19.29 -15.65
N GLU A 57 -7.76 20.56 -15.64
CA GLU A 57 -6.66 21.09 -16.45
C GLU A 57 -5.32 20.48 -16.05
N GLU A 58 -5.00 20.47 -14.75
CA GLU A 58 -3.82 19.80 -14.22
C GLU A 58 -3.85 18.30 -14.52
N LEU A 59 -5.03 17.67 -14.50
CA LEU A 59 -5.16 16.24 -14.74
C LEU A 59 -4.88 15.87 -16.20
N GLU A 60 -5.40 16.65 -17.14
CA GLU A 60 -5.13 16.50 -18.57
C GLU A 60 -3.63 16.71 -18.88
N GLU A 61 -2.99 17.70 -18.22
CA GLU A 61 -1.53 17.87 -18.30
C GLU A 61 -0.77 16.64 -17.78
N LEU A 62 -1.23 16.05 -16.66
CA LEU A 62 -0.60 14.85 -16.10
C LEU A 62 -0.71 13.65 -17.04
N ILE A 63 -1.88 13.46 -17.66
CA ILE A 63 -2.10 12.40 -18.66
C ILE A 63 -1.21 12.64 -19.86
N ALA A 64 -1.17 13.85 -20.41
CA ALA A 64 -0.36 14.19 -21.58
C ALA A 64 1.16 13.97 -21.40
N ILE A 65 1.68 13.96 -20.17
CA ILE A 65 3.09 13.65 -19.91
C ILE A 65 3.38 12.14 -20.07
N VAL A 66 2.40 11.29 -19.81
CA VAL A 66 2.54 9.83 -19.82
C VAL A 66 2.06 9.25 -21.15
N ASP A 67 1.01 9.84 -21.71
CA ASP A 67 0.41 9.52 -23.00
C ASP A 67 1.41 9.80 -24.13
N THR A 68 2.03 8.73 -24.61
CA THR A 68 3.04 8.77 -25.67
C THR A 68 2.46 8.58 -27.06
N ASN A 69 1.25 8.05 -27.15
CA ASN A 69 0.59 7.76 -28.43
C ASN A 69 -0.47 8.82 -28.81
N GLY A 70 -0.82 9.71 -27.88
CA GLY A 70 -1.79 10.78 -28.05
C GLY A 70 -3.25 10.33 -27.96
N SER A 71 -3.56 9.25 -27.25
CA SER A 71 -4.93 8.74 -27.10
C SER A 71 -5.79 9.61 -26.18
N GLY A 72 -5.18 10.44 -25.35
CA GLY A 72 -5.85 11.22 -24.30
C GLY A 72 -6.23 10.37 -23.08
N GLN A 73 -5.76 9.13 -23.01
CA GLN A 73 -5.96 8.20 -21.91
C GLN A 73 -4.62 7.54 -21.58
N ILE A 74 -4.53 6.86 -20.44
CA ILE A 74 -3.33 6.11 -20.06
C ILE A 74 -3.57 4.63 -20.33
N GLU A 75 -2.94 4.05 -21.36
CA GLU A 75 -3.02 2.60 -21.55
C GLU A 75 -2.03 1.85 -20.64
N PHE A 76 -2.26 0.55 -20.48
CA PHE A 76 -1.48 -0.28 -19.56
C PHE A 76 0.04 -0.23 -19.81
N HIS A 77 0.49 -0.24 -21.07
CA HIS A 77 1.93 -0.15 -21.36
C HIS A 77 2.55 1.20 -20.96
N GLU A 78 1.77 2.28 -21.01
CA GLU A 78 2.21 3.62 -20.63
C GLU A 78 2.28 3.74 -19.12
N PHE A 79 1.30 3.16 -18.42
CA PHE A 79 1.34 2.97 -16.98
C PHE A 79 2.60 2.21 -16.53
N VAL A 80 2.89 1.06 -17.14
CA VAL A 80 4.10 0.27 -16.81
C VAL A 80 5.38 1.07 -17.11
N ARG A 81 5.39 1.88 -18.18
CA ARG A 81 6.54 2.72 -18.54
C ARG A 81 6.75 3.83 -17.52
N MET A 82 5.69 4.46 -17.06
CA MET A 82 5.72 5.44 -15.98
C MET A 82 6.29 4.81 -14.69
N MET A 83 5.88 3.59 -14.34
CA MET A 83 6.40 2.87 -13.17
C MET A 83 7.89 2.51 -13.31
N SER A 84 8.35 2.17 -14.53
CA SER A 84 9.77 1.97 -14.82
C SER A 84 10.56 3.28 -14.66
N ASN A 85 10.04 4.39 -15.17
CA ASN A 85 10.68 5.70 -15.04
C ASN A 85 10.76 6.16 -13.57
N LEU A 86 9.74 5.88 -12.78
CA LEU A 86 9.72 6.11 -11.33
C LEU A 86 10.86 5.37 -10.63
N ARG A 87 11.06 4.08 -10.93
CA ARG A 87 12.20 3.28 -10.39
C ARG A 87 13.57 3.87 -10.75
N ARG A 88 13.67 4.47 -11.93
CA ARG A 88 14.90 5.12 -12.44
C ARG A 88 15.08 6.55 -11.91
N GLY A 89 14.22 7.01 -10.99
CA GLY A 89 14.27 8.36 -10.41
C GLY A 89 13.78 9.48 -11.34
N LYS A 90 13.19 9.14 -12.50
CA LYS A 90 12.63 10.08 -13.48
C LYS A 90 11.13 10.24 -13.27
N SER A 91 10.71 10.69 -12.09
CA SER A 91 9.30 10.80 -11.74
C SER A 91 8.71 12.19 -12.02
N ASN A 92 7.60 12.21 -12.75
CA ASN A 92 6.71 13.37 -12.88
C ASN A 92 5.72 13.41 -11.68
N LYS A 93 4.92 14.48 -11.59
CA LYS A 93 3.91 14.64 -10.52
C LYS A 93 2.92 13.46 -10.51
N LEU A 94 2.54 12.94 -11.68
CA LEU A 94 1.68 11.76 -11.79
C LEU A 94 2.38 10.49 -11.28
N GLY A 95 3.62 10.19 -11.67
CA GLY A 95 4.36 9.03 -11.18
C GLY A 95 4.57 9.04 -9.66
N LYS A 96 4.83 10.22 -9.07
CA LYS A 96 4.88 10.37 -7.60
C LYS A 96 3.50 10.14 -6.97
N PHE A 97 2.44 10.66 -7.58
CA PHE A 97 1.09 10.40 -7.13
C PHE A 97 0.74 8.90 -7.22
N MET A 98 1.12 8.22 -8.30
CA MET A 98 0.89 6.79 -8.47
C MET A 98 1.71 5.96 -7.47
N GLN A 99 2.90 6.41 -7.06
CA GLN A 99 3.65 5.81 -5.96
C GLN A 99 2.90 5.92 -4.62
N LEU A 100 2.43 7.13 -4.28
CA LEU A 100 1.63 7.37 -3.07
C LEU A 100 0.32 6.59 -3.11
N SER A 101 -0.29 6.50 -4.29
CA SER A 101 -1.51 5.77 -4.53
C SER A 101 -1.29 4.27 -4.35
N LYS A 102 -0.24 3.70 -4.95
CA LYS A 102 0.14 2.30 -4.78
C LYS A 102 0.24 1.93 -3.31
N GLN A 103 0.89 2.78 -2.51
CA GLN A 103 0.94 2.58 -1.07
C GLN A 103 -0.44 2.63 -0.41
N ALA A 104 -1.23 3.67 -0.68
CA ALA A 104 -2.55 3.84 -0.07
C ALA A 104 -3.49 2.68 -0.44
N PHE A 105 -3.45 2.21 -1.68
CA PHE A 105 -4.16 1.05 -2.17
C PHE A 105 -3.72 -0.22 -1.47
N GLN A 106 -2.41 -0.46 -1.37
CA GLN A 106 -1.88 -1.64 -0.70
C GLN A 106 -2.38 -1.70 0.76
N ILE A 107 -2.30 -0.59 1.49
CA ILE A 107 -2.80 -0.47 2.87
C ILE A 107 -4.32 -0.70 2.92
N ARG A 108 -5.09 -0.07 2.03
CA ARG A 108 -6.56 -0.22 1.97
C ARG A 108 -6.98 -1.66 1.63
N ARG A 109 -6.28 -2.31 0.71
CA ARG A 109 -6.51 -3.70 0.30
C ARG A 109 -6.23 -4.65 1.45
N GLU A 110 -5.13 -4.46 2.17
CA GLU A 110 -4.84 -5.23 3.37
C GLU A 110 -5.90 -5.03 4.45
N PHE A 111 -6.38 -3.81 4.65
CA PHE A 111 -7.48 -3.56 5.58
C PHE A 111 -8.75 -4.31 5.18
N GLN A 112 -9.14 -4.26 3.90
CA GLN A 112 -10.31 -5.00 3.39
C GLN A 112 -10.14 -6.51 3.54
N ALA A 113 -8.95 -7.05 3.27
CA ALA A 113 -8.66 -8.47 3.47
C ALA A 113 -8.81 -8.88 4.95
N LEU A 114 -8.36 -8.02 5.88
CA LEU A 114 -8.49 -8.24 7.33
C LEU A 114 -9.95 -8.11 7.80
N VAL A 115 -10.74 -7.23 7.21
CA VAL A 115 -12.19 -7.14 7.46
C VAL A 115 -12.91 -8.39 6.95
N ALA A 116 -12.53 -8.88 5.77
CA ALA A 116 -13.11 -10.08 5.17
C ALA A 116 -12.74 -11.35 5.95
N LYS A 117 -11.51 -11.42 6.49
CA LYS A 117 -11.02 -12.53 7.30
C LYS A 117 -10.37 -12.00 8.58
N PRO A 118 -11.17 -11.72 9.64
CA PRO A 118 -10.66 -11.18 10.89
C PRO A 118 -9.74 -12.17 11.60
N ILE A 119 -8.68 -11.65 12.22
CA ILE A 119 -7.74 -12.43 13.03
C ILE A 119 -8.38 -12.63 14.42
N PRO A 120 -8.58 -13.88 14.90
CA PRO A 120 -9.21 -14.13 16.19
C PRO A 120 -8.45 -13.46 17.35
N GLY A 121 -9.14 -12.72 18.22
CA GLY A 121 -8.53 -12.00 19.34
C GLY A 121 -7.78 -10.73 18.93
N CYS A 122 -7.88 -10.28 17.67
CA CYS A 122 -7.35 -9.00 17.23
C CYS A 122 -8.47 -8.10 16.70
N ARG A 123 -8.43 -6.82 17.10
CA ARG A 123 -9.30 -5.76 16.58
C ARG A 123 -8.44 -4.67 15.94
N ILE A 124 -8.69 -4.37 14.68
CA ILE A 124 -7.92 -3.39 13.90
C ILE A 124 -8.83 -2.23 13.52
N GLU A 125 -8.37 -1.01 13.79
CA GLU A 125 -9.13 0.21 13.56
C GLU A 125 -8.23 1.28 12.89
N PRO A 126 -8.49 1.68 11.64
CA PRO A 126 -7.75 2.77 11.01
C PRO A 126 -8.12 4.10 11.67
N VAL A 127 -7.13 4.98 11.83
CA VAL A 127 -7.35 6.32 12.37
C VAL A 127 -8.13 7.16 11.35
N LYS A 128 -9.26 7.76 11.75
CA LYS A 128 -10.22 8.44 10.86
C LYS A 128 -9.63 9.46 9.89
N GLN A 129 -8.49 10.06 10.22
CA GLN A 129 -7.84 11.12 9.43
C GLN A 129 -6.50 10.67 8.81
N ASP A 130 -6.04 9.46 9.13
CA ASP A 130 -4.80 8.92 8.58
C ASP A 130 -4.94 7.42 8.37
N MET A 131 -5.25 7.02 7.14
CA MET A 131 -5.35 5.62 6.74
C MET A 131 -4.01 4.88 6.85
N ARG A 132 -2.88 5.60 6.97
CA ARG A 132 -1.54 5.02 7.19
C ARG A 132 -1.24 4.83 8.68
N ARG A 133 -2.19 5.10 9.56
CA ARG A 133 -2.04 4.86 10.99
C ARG A 133 -3.16 3.98 11.51
N TRP A 134 -2.82 2.83 12.04
CA TRP A 134 -3.79 1.85 12.53
C TRP A 134 -3.62 1.62 14.02
N ASN A 135 -4.74 1.59 14.74
CA ASN A 135 -4.81 1.08 16.10
C ASN A 135 -5.13 -0.41 16.04
N VAL A 136 -4.29 -1.22 16.67
CA VAL A 136 -4.53 -2.66 16.78
C VAL A 136 -4.61 -3.05 18.25
N TYR A 137 -5.67 -3.75 18.61
CA TYR A 137 -5.89 -4.31 19.93
C TYR A 137 -5.77 -5.83 19.83
N MET A 138 -4.89 -6.42 20.62
CA MET A 138 -4.67 -7.86 20.65
C MET A 138 -4.94 -8.40 22.05
N GLU A 139 -5.69 -9.49 22.13
CA GLU A 139 -5.86 -10.26 23.35
C GLU A 139 -4.62 -11.12 23.60
N GLY A 140 -4.15 -11.13 24.86
CA GLY A 140 -3.03 -11.95 25.26
C GLY A 140 -3.30 -13.44 25.04
N PRO A 141 -2.37 -14.20 24.44
CA PRO A 141 -2.57 -15.62 24.17
C PRO A 141 -2.87 -16.43 25.42
N THR A 142 -3.81 -17.37 25.31
CA THR A 142 -4.07 -18.36 26.36
C THR A 142 -2.81 -19.17 26.65
N GLU A 143 -2.63 -19.61 27.89
CA GLU A 143 -1.45 -20.36 28.36
C GLU A 143 -0.14 -19.54 28.44
N THR A 144 -0.20 -18.22 28.28
CA THR A 144 0.93 -17.31 28.55
C THR A 144 0.67 -16.46 29.79
N PRO A 145 1.72 -15.84 30.40
CA PRO A 145 1.54 -14.86 31.47
C PRO A 145 0.68 -13.65 31.08
N TYR A 146 0.42 -13.47 29.79
CA TYR A 146 -0.33 -12.37 29.21
C TYR A 146 -1.82 -12.71 29.02
N ALA A 147 -2.23 -13.95 29.29
CA ALA A 147 -3.61 -14.41 29.10
C ALA A 147 -4.62 -13.50 29.82
N GLY A 148 -5.64 -13.04 29.08
CA GLY A 148 -6.65 -12.10 29.57
C GLY A 148 -6.23 -10.63 29.57
N GLY A 149 -4.98 -10.33 29.20
CA GLY A 149 -4.52 -8.96 28.93
C GLY A 149 -4.97 -8.45 27.56
N SER A 150 -4.96 -7.12 27.39
CA SER A 150 -5.18 -6.46 26.10
C SER A 150 -4.02 -5.54 25.77
N PHE A 151 -3.45 -5.72 24.57
CA PHE A 151 -2.26 -5.04 24.10
C PHE A 151 -2.63 -4.12 22.95
N HIS A 152 -2.33 -2.84 23.12
CA HIS A 152 -2.59 -1.81 22.13
C HIS A 152 -1.32 -1.49 21.35
N PHE A 153 -1.34 -1.76 20.05
CA PHE A 153 -0.31 -1.43 19.09
C PHE A 153 -0.77 -0.25 18.22
N ASP A 154 0.20 0.60 17.91
CA ASP A 154 0.09 1.73 17.01
C ASP A 154 1.02 1.42 15.82
N ILE A 155 0.42 1.25 14.64
CA ILE A 155 1.13 0.91 13.41
C ILE A 155 1.10 2.12 12.49
N GLN A 156 2.26 2.59 12.06
CA GLN A 156 2.41 3.67 11.10
C GLN A 156 3.10 3.16 9.83
N PHE A 157 2.43 3.26 8.69
CA PHE A 157 2.99 2.92 7.40
C PHE A 157 3.80 4.11 6.84
N GLY A 158 5.11 3.91 6.67
CA GLY A 158 6.04 4.88 6.06
C GLY A 158 5.90 4.93 4.54
N HIS A 159 6.47 5.94 3.87
CA HIS A 159 6.26 6.22 2.43
C HIS A 159 6.79 5.15 1.45
N GLU A 160 7.68 4.28 1.90
CA GLU A 160 8.25 3.20 1.08
C GLU A 160 7.55 1.85 1.31
N TYR A 161 6.47 1.78 2.11
CA TYR A 161 5.66 0.58 2.27
C TYR A 161 5.09 0.10 0.92
N PRO A 162 5.17 -1.20 0.56
CA PRO A 162 5.57 -2.35 1.39
C PRO A 162 7.06 -2.75 1.29
N TYR A 163 7.91 -1.95 0.63
CA TYR A 163 9.35 -2.25 0.52
C TYR A 163 10.10 -2.01 1.83
N GLU A 164 9.65 -1.01 2.61
CA GLU A 164 10.03 -0.83 4.01
C GLU A 164 8.91 -1.30 4.95
N PRO A 165 9.24 -1.88 6.11
CA PRO A 165 8.26 -2.26 7.12
C PRO A 165 7.55 -1.03 7.69
N PRO A 166 6.32 -1.18 8.20
CA PRO A 166 5.70 -0.13 9.00
C PRO A 166 6.37 -0.02 10.36
N ASP A 167 6.35 1.18 10.95
CA ASP A 167 6.73 1.38 12.33
C ASP A 167 5.65 0.81 13.24
N VAL A 168 6.04 -0.11 14.14
CA VAL A 168 5.11 -0.74 15.10
C VAL A 168 5.55 -0.38 16.51
N CYS A 169 4.65 0.30 17.23
CA CYS A 169 4.84 0.74 18.60
C CYS A 169 3.78 0.13 19.51
N LEU A 170 4.20 -0.62 20.52
CA LEU A 170 3.31 -1.08 21.57
C LEU A 170 3.08 0.05 22.59
N ARG A 171 1.84 0.47 22.76
CA ARG A 171 1.42 1.50 23.73
C ARG A 171 1.17 0.92 25.12
N THR A 172 0.74 -0.34 25.20
CA THR A 172 0.58 -1.03 26.50
C THR A 172 1.94 -1.37 27.08
N GLN A 173 2.21 -0.99 28.34
CA GLN A 173 3.43 -1.42 29.01
C GLN A 173 3.45 -2.94 29.16
N ILE A 174 4.48 -3.58 28.60
CA ILE A 174 4.72 -5.02 28.72
C ILE A 174 6.13 -5.26 29.26
N TYR A 175 6.28 -6.33 30.02
CA TYR A 175 7.59 -6.86 30.36
C TYR A 175 7.90 -8.06 29.47
N HIS A 176 8.59 -7.84 28.35
CA HIS A 176 8.94 -8.90 27.42
C HIS A 176 10.28 -8.60 26.71
N ILE A 177 11.15 -9.62 26.59
CA ILE A 177 12.56 -9.45 26.20
C ILE A 177 12.76 -8.91 24.78
N ASN A 178 11.79 -9.16 23.89
CA ASN A 178 11.84 -8.73 22.49
C ASN A 178 11.23 -7.34 22.24
N PHE A 179 10.82 -6.63 23.30
CA PHE A 179 10.30 -5.27 23.20
C PHE A 179 11.27 -4.29 23.86
N ILE A 180 11.68 -3.27 23.10
CA ILE A 180 12.56 -2.22 23.65
C ILE A 180 11.67 -1.11 24.20
N LEU A 181 11.66 -0.97 25.53
CA LEU A 181 10.94 0.12 26.18
C LEU A 181 11.60 1.46 25.84
N LEU A 182 10.83 2.37 25.26
CA LEU A 182 11.23 3.72 24.93
C LEU A 182 11.03 4.65 26.15
N LEU A 183 11.71 5.80 26.13
CA LEU A 183 11.65 6.81 27.20
C LEU A 183 10.24 7.40 27.39
N ASP A 184 9.39 7.33 26.37
CA ASP A 184 7.99 7.77 26.43
C ASP A 184 7.03 6.71 27.00
N GLY A 185 7.57 5.55 27.42
CA GLY A 185 6.81 4.45 28.01
C GLY A 185 6.18 3.49 27.00
N THR A 186 6.41 3.69 25.70
CA THR A 186 6.02 2.73 24.65
C THR A 186 7.09 1.68 24.43
N ALA A 187 6.82 0.66 23.60
CA ALA A 187 7.83 -0.32 23.24
C ALA A 187 7.95 -0.49 21.72
N ALA A 188 9.18 -0.40 21.20
CA ALA A 188 9.47 -0.55 19.77
C ALA A 188 9.85 -1.99 19.42
N ILE A 189 9.62 -2.35 18.15
CA ILE A 189 9.92 -3.66 17.58
C ILE A 189 11.00 -3.52 16.48
N PRO A 190 12.26 -3.22 16.82
CA PRO A 190 13.29 -2.91 15.82
C PRO A 190 13.68 -4.10 14.94
N TRP A 191 13.50 -5.32 15.43
CA TRP A 191 13.76 -6.55 14.68
C TRP A 191 12.78 -6.79 13.54
N LEU A 192 11.66 -6.05 13.46
CA LEU A 192 10.68 -6.21 12.39
C LEU A 192 11.32 -5.99 11.01
N ALA A 193 12.27 -5.05 10.90
CA ALA A 193 12.99 -4.77 9.68
C ALA A 193 13.88 -5.93 9.21
N GLU A 194 14.38 -6.78 10.13
CA GLU A 194 15.29 -7.88 9.80
C GLU A 194 14.57 -9.08 9.19
N ILE A 195 13.26 -9.23 9.46
CA ILE A 195 12.44 -10.35 8.99
C ILE A 195 11.39 -9.92 7.96
N TRP A 196 11.37 -8.64 7.59
CA TRP A 196 10.40 -8.07 6.67
C TRP A 196 10.60 -8.61 5.26
N THR A 197 9.53 -9.10 4.64
CA THR A 197 9.53 -9.52 3.24
C THR A 197 8.41 -8.78 2.48
N PRO A 198 8.74 -7.90 1.53
CA PRO A 198 7.75 -7.21 0.72
C PRO A 198 6.84 -8.22 0.01
N GLY A 199 5.52 -8.00 0.02
CA GLY A 199 4.55 -8.82 -0.72
C GLY A 199 3.99 -10.05 0.02
N THR A 200 4.36 -10.30 1.28
CA THR A 200 3.62 -11.29 2.10
C THR A 200 2.32 -10.68 2.61
N THR A 201 1.23 -10.96 1.90
CA THR A 201 -0.13 -10.45 2.15
C THR A 201 -0.71 -10.96 3.46
N THR A 202 -0.52 -10.17 4.50
CA THR A 202 -1.19 -10.04 5.82
C THR A 202 -0.10 -9.41 6.66
N PRO A 203 -0.29 -8.30 7.39
CA PRO A 203 0.78 -7.68 8.14
C PRO A 203 1.48 -8.76 8.97
N PRO A 204 2.67 -9.23 8.53
CA PRO A 204 3.30 -10.39 9.16
C PRO A 204 3.59 -10.03 10.62
N SER A 205 3.72 -8.74 10.91
CA SER A 205 3.82 -8.15 12.24
C SER A 205 2.76 -8.62 13.23
N LEU A 206 1.48 -8.77 12.88
CA LEU A 206 0.46 -9.15 13.89
C LEU A 206 0.42 -10.65 14.19
N THR A 207 0.71 -11.49 13.21
CA THR A 207 0.81 -12.94 13.42
C THR A 207 2.14 -13.32 14.06
N LEU A 208 3.23 -12.58 13.78
CA LEU A 208 4.55 -12.80 14.36
C LEU A 208 4.70 -12.25 15.79
N VAL A 209 3.85 -11.29 16.18
CA VAL A 209 3.84 -10.72 17.54
C VAL A 209 2.97 -11.54 18.50
N ARG A 210 2.07 -12.38 17.99
CA ARG A 210 1.25 -13.30 18.78
C ARG A 210 2.04 -14.52 19.24
#